data_AF-A0A0D2EFE2-F1
#
_entry.id   AF-A0A0D2EFE2-F1
#
_cell.length_a   1.000
_cell.length_b   1.000
_cell.length_c   1.000
_cell.angle_alpha   90.00
_cell.angle_beta   90.00
_cell.angle_gamma   90.00
#
_symmetry.space_group_name_H-M   'P 1'
#
loop_
_entity.id
_entity.type
_entity.pdbx_description
1 polymer ?
#
loop_
_entity_poly.entity_id
_entity_poly.type
_entity_poly.pdbx_seq_one_letter_code
_entity_poly.pdbx_strand_id
1 'polypeptide(L)'
;MSSNLRETVSAYINSIRGNKYTSQYYSVLAVGTLTSFIIGRVAWKDYQLFLSYGPGGPPYNPFGWLVANILRPLRINMIDARKFETDPDQRSWLGENWLANGDHRPGSRPHTGPHPVPQRQLDQHPSKEIQQKFLSTFKSIGEQNPDLVKFGLSQYERHTDAMWVVDECPCYALGKDHFTREISHIHTNTDYSAHVVLSPRDAAKVIRSGWGQLHGLAGVSLFGRKVVPATYVLLYSPRNDDEIQVLTEIIRAGIGYMTDSTEIKAPA
;
A
#
# COMPACT_ATOMS: atom_id res chain seq x y z
N MET A 1 1.44 60.89 -31.18
CA MET A 1 2.20 60.07 -30.21
C MET A 1 1.93 58.56 -30.30
N SER A 2 0.79 58.09 -30.83
CA SER A 2 0.46 56.65 -30.93
C SER A 2 1.10 55.90 -32.11
N SER A 3 1.53 56.59 -33.17
CA SER A 3 2.15 55.99 -34.38
C SER A 3 3.55 55.44 -34.12
N ASN A 4 4.40 56.22 -33.44
CA ASN A 4 5.78 55.82 -33.12
C ASN A 4 5.85 54.54 -32.26
N LEU A 5 4.91 54.34 -31.35
CA LEU A 5 4.89 53.14 -30.50
C LEU A 5 4.57 51.89 -31.33
N ARG A 6 3.61 51.98 -32.25
CA ARG A 6 3.23 50.85 -33.12
C ARG A 6 4.33 50.47 -34.11
N GLU A 7 5.02 51.44 -34.69
CA GLU A 7 6.16 51.20 -35.58
C GLU A 7 7.34 50.59 -34.83
N THR A 8 7.65 51.10 -33.64
CA THR A 8 8.74 50.57 -32.80
C THR A 8 8.49 49.12 -32.38
N VAL A 9 7.27 48.80 -31.95
CA VAL A 9 6.86 47.43 -31.59
C VAL A 9 6.92 46.51 -32.82
N SER A 10 6.47 46.99 -33.98
CA SER A 10 6.49 46.21 -35.22
C SER A 10 7.92 45.92 -35.70
N ALA A 11 8.82 46.92 -35.64
CA ALA A 11 10.23 46.76 -35.98
C ALA A 11 10.95 45.79 -35.03
N TYR A 12 10.62 45.83 -33.74
CA TYR A 12 11.15 44.91 -32.73
C TYR A 12 10.67 43.45 -32.94
N ILE A 13 9.39 43.25 -33.24
CA ILE A 13 8.84 41.93 -33.57
C ILE A 13 9.48 41.38 -34.86
N ASN A 14 9.68 42.24 -35.85
CA ASN A 14 10.30 41.85 -37.12
C ASN A 14 11.80 41.54 -36.98
N SER A 15 12.54 42.23 -36.09
CA SER A 15 13.95 41.93 -35.84
C SER A 15 14.13 40.58 -35.13
N ILE A 16 13.21 40.20 -34.25
CA ILE A 16 13.17 38.87 -33.62
C ILE A 16 12.83 37.78 -34.64
N ARG A 17 11.90 38.05 -35.58
CA ARG A 17 11.52 37.11 -36.65
C ARG A 17 12.61 36.94 -37.72
N GLY A 18 13.38 37.99 -38.01
CA GLY A 18 14.41 37.99 -39.05
C GLY A 18 15.69 37.24 -38.66
N ASN A 19 15.99 37.10 -37.37
CA ASN A 19 17.18 36.40 -36.89
C ASN A 19 16.86 34.96 -36.50
N LYS A 20 17.16 33.99 -37.40
CA LYS A 20 16.91 32.56 -37.19
C LYS A 20 17.46 32.03 -35.86
N TYR A 21 18.63 32.53 -35.43
CA TYR A 21 19.25 32.12 -34.15
C TYR A 21 18.47 32.63 -32.94
N THR A 22 17.97 33.87 -32.99
CA THR A 22 17.17 34.46 -31.90
C THR A 22 15.78 33.83 -31.81
N SER A 23 15.15 33.56 -32.96
CA SER A 23 13.87 32.84 -33.03
C SER A 23 13.98 31.39 -32.52
N GLN A 24 15.07 30.67 -32.85
CA GLN A 24 15.35 29.34 -32.31
C GLN A 24 15.58 29.38 -30.78
N TYR A 25 16.33 30.37 -30.28
CA TYR A 25 16.57 30.55 -28.84
C TYR A 25 15.28 30.78 -28.05
N TYR A 26 14.40 31.68 -28.49
CA TYR A 26 13.10 31.90 -27.85
C TYR A 26 12.19 30.67 -27.93
N SER A 27 12.27 29.91 -29.02
CA SER A 27 11.50 28.66 -29.16
C SER A 27 11.98 27.60 -28.17
N VAL A 28 13.30 27.43 -27.99
CA VAL A 28 13.88 26.52 -26.99
C VAL A 28 13.50 26.95 -25.57
N LEU A 29 13.59 28.24 -25.26
CA LEU A 29 13.17 28.75 -23.96
C LEU A 29 11.68 28.52 -23.71
N ALA A 30 10.81 28.82 -24.68
CA ALA A 30 9.37 28.61 -24.54
C ALA A 30 9.01 27.14 -24.34
N VAL A 31 9.63 26.23 -25.11
CA VAL A 31 9.45 24.78 -24.95
C VAL A 31 9.97 24.32 -23.59
N GLY A 32 11.13 24.81 -23.16
CA GLY A 32 11.71 24.51 -21.86
C GLY A 32 10.80 24.94 -20.71
N THR A 33 10.33 26.19 -20.71
CA THR A 33 9.40 26.71 -19.70
C THR A 33 8.08 25.94 -19.67
N LEU A 34 7.47 25.68 -20.83
CA LEU A 34 6.23 24.91 -20.90
C LEU A 34 6.42 23.49 -20.37
N THR A 35 7.51 22.83 -20.76
CA THR A 35 7.85 21.48 -20.31
C THR A 35 8.08 21.44 -18.81
N SER A 36 8.89 22.37 -18.26
CA SER A 36 9.10 22.49 -16.82
C SER A 36 7.82 22.77 -16.07
N PHE A 37 6.92 23.59 -16.61
CA PHE A 37 5.61 23.86 -15.99
C PHE A 37 4.72 22.61 -15.96
N ILE A 38 4.66 21.86 -17.06
CA ILE A 38 3.88 20.61 -17.14
C ILE A 38 4.44 19.58 -16.15
N ILE A 39 5.77 19.36 -16.16
CA ILE A 39 6.44 18.43 -15.24
C ILE A 39 6.19 18.88 -13.80
N GLY A 40 6.37 20.16 -13.49
CA GLY A 40 6.13 20.72 -12.17
C GLY A 40 4.68 20.51 -11.70
N ARG A 41 3.69 20.70 -12.58
CA ARG A 41 2.28 20.46 -12.26
C ARG A 41 1.98 18.98 -12.02
N VAL A 42 2.56 18.08 -12.82
CA VAL A 42 2.39 16.63 -12.63
C VAL A 42 3.05 16.19 -11.32
N ALA A 43 4.28 16.62 -11.06
CA ALA A 43 5.00 16.35 -9.81
C ALA A 43 4.24 16.90 -8.60
N TRP A 44 3.68 18.11 -8.69
CA TRP A 44 2.86 18.69 -7.62
C TRP A 44 1.62 17.85 -7.34
N LYS A 45 0.89 17.41 -8.37
CA LYS A 45 -0.28 16.54 -8.20
C LYS A 45 0.09 15.19 -7.58
N ASP A 46 1.17 14.57 -8.04
CA ASP A 46 1.68 13.31 -7.49
C ASP A 46 2.13 13.47 -6.03
N TYR A 47 2.75 14.61 -5.69
CA TYR A 47 3.08 14.96 -4.31
C TYR A 47 1.85 15.19 -3.43
N GLN A 48 0.84 15.91 -3.91
CA GLN A 48 -0.43 16.08 -3.20
C GLN A 48 -1.14 14.74 -2.98
N LEU A 49 -1.08 13.84 -3.96
CA LEU A 49 -1.58 12.46 -3.80
C LEU A 49 -0.79 11.72 -2.72
N PHE A 50 0.53 11.81 -2.70
CA PHE A 50 1.36 11.24 -1.63
C PHE A 50 0.99 11.81 -0.25
N LEU A 51 0.72 13.12 -0.14
CA LEU A 51 0.25 13.72 1.10
C LEU A 51 -1.15 13.23 1.49
N SER A 52 -2.04 12.95 0.54
CA SER A 52 -3.39 12.43 0.86
C SER A 52 -3.38 11.08 1.59
N TYR A 53 -2.25 10.36 1.56
CA TYR A 53 -2.06 9.08 2.24
C TYR A 53 -1.86 9.19 3.74
N GLY A 54 -1.69 10.41 4.25
CA GLY A 54 -1.29 10.67 5.63
C GLY A 54 0.12 10.15 5.96
N PRO A 55 0.51 10.26 7.24
CA PRO A 55 1.75 9.66 7.74
C PRO A 55 1.78 8.14 7.55
N GLY A 56 2.98 7.57 7.49
CA GLY A 56 3.23 6.13 7.38
C GLY A 56 4.73 5.84 7.55
N GLY A 57 5.23 4.76 6.93
CA GLY A 57 6.65 4.40 7.02
C GLY A 57 7.63 5.50 6.59
N PRO A 58 7.52 6.06 5.37
CA PRO A 58 8.35 7.18 4.92
C PRO A 58 7.98 8.52 5.60
N PRO A 59 8.91 9.48 5.70
CA PRO A 59 8.62 10.81 6.21
C PRO A 59 7.51 11.53 5.42
N TYR A 60 6.56 12.14 6.12
CA TYR A 60 5.43 12.85 5.52
C TYR A 60 5.81 14.25 5.01
N ASN A 61 6.71 14.30 4.03
CA ASN A 61 7.29 15.53 3.46
C ASN A 61 7.86 15.28 2.04
N PRO A 62 8.42 16.29 1.35
CA PRO A 62 8.96 16.09 -0.01
C PRO A 62 10.06 15.04 -0.11
N PHE A 63 10.83 14.82 0.96
CA PHE A 63 11.87 13.79 0.97
C PHE A 63 11.26 12.38 0.95
N GLY A 64 10.24 12.11 1.76
CA GLY A 64 9.53 10.81 1.70
C GLY A 64 8.84 10.57 0.37
N TRP A 65 8.28 11.62 -0.25
CA TRP A 65 7.72 11.54 -1.61
C TRP A 65 8.78 11.16 -2.66
N LEU A 66 9.98 11.74 -2.56
CA LEU A 66 11.10 11.39 -3.44
C LEU A 66 11.51 9.92 -3.24
N VAL A 67 11.65 9.46 -1.99
CA VAL A 67 11.95 8.07 -1.67
C VAL A 67 10.88 7.13 -2.25
N ALA A 68 9.60 7.45 -2.08
CA ALA A 68 8.50 6.66 -2.61
C ALA A 68 8.56 6.55 -4.14
N ASN A 69 8.92 7.62 -4.84
CA ASN A 69 9.09 7.61 -6.29
C ASN A 69 10.35 6.89 -6.76
N ILE A 70 11.45 6.91 -6.00
CA ILE A 70 12.64 6.10 -6.28
C ILE A 70 12.32 4.60 -6.17
N LEU A 71 11.48 4.22 -5.21
CA LEU A 71 11.08 2.82 -5.01
C LEU A 71 10.00 2.33 -5.99
N ARG A 72 9.23 3.25 -6.59
CA ARG A 72 8.09 2.94 -7.46
C ARG A 72 8.40 2.03 -8.65
N PRO A 73 9.56 2.12 -9.35
CA PRO A 73 9.92 1.19 -10.43
C PRO A 73 10.13 -0.25 -9.97
N LEU A 74 10.40 -0.48 -8.67
CA LEU A 74 10.59 -1.81 -8.10
C LEU A 74 9.27 -2.49 -7.73
N ARG A 75 8.14 -1.82 -7.94
CA ARG A 75 6.83 -2.32 -7.55
C ARG A 75 6.48 -3.58 -8.33
N ILE A 76 6.09 -4.62 -7.61
CA ILE A 76 5.62 -5.87 -8.20
C ILE A 76 4.19 -5.73 -8.73
N ASN A 77 3.74 -6.73 -9.50
CA ASN A 77 2.31 -6.89 -9.78
C ASN A 77 1.60 -7.39 -8.50
N MET A 78 0.89 -6.48 -7.84
CA MET A 78 0.28 -6.74 -6.53
C MET A 78 -0.87 -7.77 -6.56
N ILE A 79 -1.41 -8.08 -7.73
CA ILE A 79 -2.49 -9.08 -7.88
C ILE A 79 -1.98 -10.43 -8.42
N ASP A 80 -0.68 -10.55 -8.72
CA ASP A 80 -0.10 -11.79 -9.24
C ASP A 80 0.29 -12.74 -8.10
N ALA A 81 -0.57 -13.72 -7.83
CA ALA A 81 -0.37 -14.74 -6.81
C ALA A 81 0.19 -16.07 -7.35
N ARG A 82 0.53 -16.17 -8.64
CA ARG A 82 0.91 -17.45 -9.28
C ARG A 82 2.13 -18.09 -8.62
N LYS A 83 3.08 -17.28 -8.15
CA LYS A 83 4.30 -17.75 -7.47
C LYS A 83 3.99 -18.58 -6.21
N PHE A 84 2.86 -18.35 -5.56
CA PHE A 84 2.48 -19.06 -4.35
C PHE A 84 1.89 -20.45 -4.62
N GLU A 85 1.44 -20.72 -5.85
CA GLU A 85 0.96 -22.06 -6.25
C GLU A 85 2.09 -23.09 -6.26
N THR A 86 3.31 -22.62 -6.51
CA THR A 86 4.51 -23.46 -6.58
C THR A 86 5.41 -23.30 -5.36
N ASP A 87 4.96 -22.60 -4.32
CA ASP A 87 5.74 -22.43 -3.10
C ASP A 87 5.86 -23.76 -2.35
N PRO A 88 7.02 -24.10 -1.76
CA PRO A 88 7.15 -25.32 -0.96
C PRO A 88 6.20 -25.36 0.25
N ASP A 89 5.84 -24.22 0.83
CA ASP A 89 4.90 -24.16 1.97
C ASP A 89 3.45 -24.04 1.47
N GLN A 90 2.78 -25.19 1.39
CA GLN A 90 1.38 -25.33 0.96
C GLN A 90 0.38 -25.48 2.12
N ARG A 91 0.80 -25.18 3.36
CA ARG A 91 -0.10 -25.15 4.52
C ARG A 91 -1.10 -24.01 4.40
N SER A 92 -2.25 -24.14 5.06
CA SER A 92 -3.35 -23.18 4.96
C SER A 92 -4.18 -23.18 6.24
N TRP A 93 -4.53 -21.99 6.73
CA TRP A 93 -5.36 -21.76 7.91
C TRP A 93 -6.77 -21.27 7.60
N LEU A 94 -7.03 -20.84 6.35
CA LEU A 94 -8.40 -20.58 5.87
C LEU A 94 -9.17 -21.86 5.52
N GLY A 95 -8.48 -23.02 5.49
CA GLY A 95 -9.08 -24.29 5.08
C GLY A 95 -9.20 -24.43 3.57
N GLU A 96 -9.25 -25.66 3.05
CA GLU A 96 -9.14 -25.92 1.60
C GLU A 96 -10.29 -25.34 0.78
N ASN A 97 -11.51 -25.37 1.33
CA ASN A 97 -12.75 -25.02 0.61
C ASN A 97 -13.11 -23.52 0.65
N TRP A 98 -12.31 -22.67 1.30
CA TRP A 98 -12.63 -21.24 1.46
C TRP A 98 -12.96 -20.52 0.14
N LEU A 99 -12.18 -20.76 -0.93
CA LEU A 99 -12.50 -20.22 -2.25
C LEU A 99 -13.77 -20.82 -2.88
N ALA A 100 -14.02 -22.10 -2.63
CA ALA A 100 -15.14 -22.83 -3.22
C ALA A 100 -16.48 -22.49 -2.54
N ASN A 101 -16.44 -22.00 -1.29
CA ASN A 101 -17.61 -21.58 -0.53
C ASN A 101 -18.23 -20.27 -1.03
N GLY A 102 -17.62 -19.61 -2.02
CA GLY A 102 -18.18 -18.42 -2.64
C GLY A 102 -17.78 -17.10 -1.98
N ASP A 103 -16.74 -17.11 -1.16
CA ASP A 103 -16.22 -15.91 -0.47
C ASP A 103 -15.47 -14.96 -1.41
N HIS A 104 -16.06 -14.62 -2.56
CA HIS A 104 -15.56 -13.58 -3.44
C HIS A 104 -16.06 -12.22 -2.95
N ARG A 105 -15.15 -11.26 -2.85
CA ARG A 105 -15.51 -9.90 -2.48
C ARG A 105 -16.43 -9.31 -3.56
N PRO A 106 -17.64 -8.82 -3.22
CA PRO A 106 -18.55 -8.25 -4.21
C PRO A 106 -18.00 -6.97 -4.84
N GLY A 107 -18.20 -6.82 -6.15
CA GLY A 107 -17.84 -5.61 -6.90
C GLY A 107 -16.35 -5.54 -7.28
N SER A 108 -15.95 -4.37 -7.79
CA SER A 108 -14.56 -4.15 -8.21
C SER A 108 -13.63 -3.94 -7.02
N ARG A 109 -12.35 -4.28 -7.20
CA ARG A 109 -11.30 -3.93 -6.24
C ARG A 109 -11.24 -2.41 -6.06
N PRO A 110 -10.89 -1.93 -4.86
CA PRO A 110 -10.59 -0.53 -4.67
C PRO A 110 -9.28 -0.14 -5.36
N HIS A 111 -9.14 1.13 -5.66
CA HIS A 111 -7.92 1.68 -6.21
C HIS A 111 -6.88 1.85 -5.10
N THR A 112 -5.63 1.49 -5.41
CA THR A 112 -4.50 1.76 -4.52
C THR A 112 -3.59 2.82 -5.10
N GLY A 113 -2.97 3.61 -4.22
CA GLY A 113 -1.95 4.59 -4.57
C GLY A 113 -0.84 4.00 -5.46
N PRO A 114 -0.29 4.76 -6.41
CA PRO A 114 0.78 4.25 -7.25
C PRO A 114 2.14 4.17 -6.53
N HIS A 115 2.29 4.88 -5.41
CA HIS A 115 3.47 4.82 -4.55
C HIS A 115 3.48 3.50 -3.77
N PRO A 116 4.60 2.76 -3.74
CA PRO A 116 4.67 1.51 -3.00
C PRO A 116 4.69 1.70 -1.49
N VAL A 117 5.15 2.86 -0.99
CA VAL A 117 5.18 3.22 0.43
C VAL A 117 4.84 4.70 0.63
N PRO A 118 3.97 5.05 1.59
CA PRO A 118 3.02 4.15 2.22
C PRO A 118 2.03 3.61 1.16
N GLN A 119 1.63 2.35 1.28
CA GLN A 119 0.58 1.77 0.44
C GLN A 119 -0.78 2.11 1.04
N ARG A 120 -1.65 2.75 0.26
CA ARG A 120 -2.99 3.17 0.70
C ARG A 120 -4.07 2.81 -0.31
N GLN A 121 -5.26 2.57 0.23
CA GLN A 121 -6.52 2.46 -0.49
C GLN A 121 -7.12 3.87 -0.69
N LEU A 122 -7.49 4.20 -1.93
CA LEU A 122 -7.93 5.55 -2.29
C LEU A 122 -9.44 5.75 -2.29
N ASP A 123 -10.20 4.67 -2.39
CA ASP A 123 -11.66 4.70 -2.48
C ASP A 123 -12.29 3.52 -1.71
N GLN A 124 -13.62 3.41 -1.75
CA GLN A 124 -14.39 2.40 -1.01
C GLN A 124 -14.14 2.42 0.51
N HIS A 125 -13.86 3.59 1.08
CA HIS A 125 -13.62 3.71 2.52
C HIS A 125 -14.89 3.40 3.33
N PRO A 126 -14.77 2.67 4.46
CA PRO A 126 -15.89 2.43 5.36
C PRO A 126 -16.46 3.69 5.98
N SER A 127 -17.73 3.61 6.40
CA SER A 127 -18.30 4.56 7.35
C SER A 127 -17.55 4.50 8.70
N LYS A 128 -17.59 5.59 9.47
CA LYS A 128 -16.97 5.62 10.82
C LYS A 128 -17.46 4.52 11.74
N GLU A 129 -18.71 4.09 11.60
CA GLU A 129 -19.26 2.98 12.38
C GLU A 129 -18.55 1.66 12.04
N ILE A 130 -18.44 1.32 10.76
CA ILE A 130 -17.75 0.11 10.30
C ILE A 130 -16.26 0.15 10.65
N GLN A 131 -15.63 1.33 10.58
CA GLN A 131 -14.26 1.55 11.03
C GLN A 131 -14.05 1.15 12.50
N GLN A 132 -14.93 1.64 13.39
CA GLN A 132 -14.83 1.35 14.82
C GLN A 132 -15.14 -0.12 15.12
N LYS A 133 -16.16 -0.71 14.47
CA LYS A 133 -16.46 -2.13 14.61
C LYS A 133 -15.28 -3.00 14.18
N PHE A 134 -14.69 -2.71 13.01
CA PHE A 134 -13.53 -3.45 12.53
C PHE A 134 -12.35 -3.36 13.50
N LEU A 135 -12.05 -2.15 14.00
CA LEU A 135 -10.99 -1.94 14.98
C LEU A 135 -11.26 -2.67 16.30
N SER A 136 -12.51 -2.67 16.80
CA SER A 136 -12.86 -3.40 18.03
C SER A 136 -12.75 -4.91 17.84
N THR A 137 -13.22 -5.43 16.71
CA THR A 137 -13.10 -6.86 16.39
C THR A 137 -11.64 -7.27 16.27
N PHE A 138 -10.82 -6.46 15.59
CA PHE A 138 -9.37 -6.66 15.52
C PHE A 138 -8.74 -6.75 16.91
N LYS A 139 -9.01 -5.79 17.80
CA LYS A 139 -8.48 -5.83 19.17
C LYS A 139 -8.92 -7.08 19.94
N SER A 140 -10.21 -7.43 19.85
CA SER A 140 -10.80 -8.59 20.52
C SER A 140 -10.11 -9.92 20.13
N ILE A 141 -9.71 -10.10 18.86
CA ILE A 141 -8.96 -11.30 18.44
C ILE A 141 -7.65 -11.43 19.21
N GLY A 142 -6.89 -10.35 19.34
CA GLY A 142 -5.60 -10.36 20.05
C GLY A 142 -5.79 -10.60 21.55
N GLU A 143 -6.77 -9.94 22.16
CA GLU A 143 -7.08 -10.06 23.59
C GLU A 143 -7.51 -11.47 24.00
N GLN A 144 -8.12 -12.22 23.08
CA GLN A 144 -8.55 -13.60 23.36
C GLN A 144 -7.49 -14.66 23.15
N ASN A 145 -6.40 -14.30 22.47
CA ASN A 145 -5.28 -15.19 22.18
C ASN A 145 -3.98 -14.65 22.81
N PRO A 146 -3.93 -14.34 24.12
CA PRO A 146 -2.79 -13.68 24.76
C PRO A 146 -1.52 -14.55 24.77
N ASP A 147 -1.66 -15.88 24.68
CA ASP A 147 -0.53 -16.81 24.59
C ASP A 147 0.15 -16.79 23.21
N LEU A 148 -0.47 -16.15 22.21
CA LEU A 148 0.00 -16.09 20.83
C LEU A 148 0.28 -14.65 20.39
N VAL A 149 -0.56 -13.70 20.82
CA VAL A 149 -0.57 -12.32 20.33
C VAL A 149 -0.37 -11.31 21.46
N LYS A 150 0.49 -10.31 21.22
CA LYS A 150 0.56 -9.06 21.97
C LYS A 150 0.36 -7.86 21.05
N PHE A 151 -0.07 -6.73 21.61
CA PHE A 151 -0.13 -5.47 20.88
C PHE A 151 1.12 -4.63 21.12
N GLY A 152 1.55 -3.93 20.08
CA GLY A 152 2.66 -2.98 20.14
C GLY A 152 2.67 -2.10 18.90
N LEU A 153 3.43 -1.00 18.93
CA LEU A 153 3.50 -0.07 17.81
C LEU A 153 3.98 -0.79 16.53
N SER A 154 3.27 -0.61 15.41
CA SER A 154 3.66 -1.17 14.11
C SER A 154 5.04 -0.66 13.70
N GLN A 155 5.93 -1.56 13.28
CA GLN A 155 7.24 -1.19 12.75
C GLN A 155 7.13 -0.62 11.33
N TYR A 156 6.17 -1.10 10.54
CA TYR A 156 5.97 -0.67 9.16
C TYR A 156 5.20 0.65 9.07
N GLU A 157 4.13 0.80 9.85
CA GLU A 157 3.27 1.98 9.83
C GLU A 157 3.75 3.08 10.79
N ARG A 158 4.40 2.71 11.91
CA ARG A 158 4.99 3.62 12.94
C ARG A 158 4.01 4.49 13.74
N HIS A 159 2.73 4.47 13.40
CA HIS A 159 1.73 5.38 13.98
C HIS A 159 0.46 4.66 14.46
N THR A 160 0.39 3.35 14.34
CA THR A 160 -0.76 2.52 14.71
C THR A 160 -0.29 1.30 15.48
N ASP A 161 -1.14 0.79 16.36
CA ASP A 161 -0.88 -0.49 17.01
C ASP A 161 -1.00 -1.63 15.99
N ALA A 162 -0.18 -2.64 16.20
CA ALA A 162 -0.15 -3.87 15.43
C ALA A 162 -0.24 -5.08 16.37
N MET A 163 -0.70 -6.19 15.83
CA MET A 163 -0.58 -7.51 16.44
C MET A 163 0.83 -8.05 16.19
N TRP A 164 1.45 -8.55 17.25
CA TRP A 164 2.77 -9.18 17.23
C TRP A 164 2.68 -10.57 17.84
N VAL A 165 3.49 -11.50 17.35
CA VAL A 165 3.69 -12.79 18.04
C VAL A 165 4.39 -12.54 19.38
N VAL A 166 3.84 -13.04 20.49
CA VAL A 166 4.48 -12.94 21.83
C VAL A 166 5.87 -13.55 21.83
N ASP A 167 6.79 -13.05 22.65
CA ASP A 167 8.22 -13.39 22.50
C ASP A 167 8.52 -14.88 22.79
N GLU A 168 7.71 -15.48 23.66
CA GLU A 168 7.79 -16.87 24.11
C GLU A 168 7.28 -17.87 23.06
N CYS A 169 6.42 -17.43 22.14
CA CYS A 169 5.86 -18.26 21.07
C CYS A 169 6.85 -18.33 19.89
N PRO A 170 7.19 -19.50 19.32
CA PRO A 170 8.00 -19.55 18.10
C PRO A 170 7.31 -18.83 16.93
N CYS A 171 8.07 -18.02 16.19
CA CYS A 171 7.53 -17.31 15.02
C CYS A 171 8.02 -17.98 13.73
N TYR A 172 7.12 -18.68 13.04
CA TYR A 172 7.49 -19.58 11.93
C TYR A 172 7.84 -18.84 10.64
N ALA A 173 7.19 -17.70 10.37
CA ALA A 173 7.30 -17.01 9.09
C ALA A 173 8.52 -16.07 8.94
N LEU A 174 9.40 -15.98 9.94
CA LEU A 174 10.50 -15.00 9.92
C LEU A 174 11.62 -15.33 8.92
N GLY A 175 11.73 -16.61 8.53
CA GLY A 175 12.72 -17.09 7.57
C GLY A 175 14.16 -16.67 7.89
N LYS A 176 15.01 -16.63 6.84
CA LYS A 176 16.41 -16.19 6.95
C LYS A 176 16.57 -14.67 6.90
N ASP A 177 15.52 -13.96 6.49
CA ASP A 177 15.53 -12.51 6.28
C ASP A 177 15.29 -11.74 7.59
N HIS A 178 15.07 -12.43 8.71
CA HIS A 178 14.83 -11.85 10.04
C HIS A 178 13.74 -10.77 10.03
N PHE A 179 12.61 -11.08 9.41
CA PHE A 179 11.46 -10.19 9.44
C PHE A 179 10.97 -9.92 10.87
N THR A 180 10.12 -8.91 11.00
CA THR A 180 9.49 -8.54 12.26
C THR A 180 8.49 -9.63 12.69
N ARG A 181 8.22 -9.73 13.99
CA ARG A 181 7.16 -10.61 14.54
C ARG A 181 5.75 -10.01 14.36
N GLU A 182 5.63 -8.93 13.60
CA GLU A 182 4.38 -8.23 13.34
C GLU A 182 3.51 -9.07 12.41
N ILE A 183 2.31 -9.41 12.87
CA ILE A 183 1.35 -10.26 12.17
C ILE A 183 0.49 -9.39 11.25
N SER A 184 -0.11 -8.34 11.83
CA SER A 184 -1.08 -7.49 11.16
C SER A 184 -1.23 -6.13 11.83
N HIS A 185 -1.59 -5.12 11.06
CA HIS A 185 -1.93 -3.78 11.56
C HIS A 185 -3.03 -3.14 10.70
N ILE A 186 -3.79 -2.21 11.28
CA ILE A 186 -4.82 -1.43 10.58
C ILE A 186 -4.32 0.00 10.39
N HIS A 187 -4.55 0.60 9.21
CA HIS A 187 -4.29 2.01 8.93
C HIS A 187 -5.33 2.94 9.58
N THR A 188 -5.44 2.93 10.91
CA THR A 188 -6.49 3.63 11.68
C THR A 188 -6.51 5.14 11.50
N ASN A 189 -5.40 5.72 11.05
CA ASN A 189 -5.27 7.16 10.82
C ASN A 189 -5.82 7.58 9.44
N THR A 190 -6.16 6.65 8.55
CA THR A 190 -6.55 6.94 7.17
C THR A 190 -7.70 6.07 6.65
N ASP A 191 -7.39 5.02 5.90
CA ASP A 191 -8.35 4.29 5.04
C ASP A 191 -8.94 3.01 5.68
N TYR A 192 -8.45 2.64 6.87
CA TYR A 192 -8.81 1.42 7.61
C TYR A 192 -8.58 0.12 6.84
N SER A 193 -7.76 0.14 5.78
CA SER A 193 -7.19 -1.06 5.21
C SER A 193 -6.18 -1.65 6.20
N ALA A 194 -5.87 -2.94 6.06
CA ALA A 194 -4.99 -3.63 6.96
C ALA A 194 -3.87 -4.32 6.20
N HIS A 195 -2.71 -4.47 6.83
CA HIS A 195 -1.70 -5.39 6.35
C HIS A 195 -1.72 -6.67 7.19
N VAL A 196 -1.40 -7.81 6.57
CA VAL A 196 -1.27 -9.11 7.24
C VAL A 196 -0.22 -9.97 6.54
N VAL A 197 0.54 -10.75 7.31
CA VAL A 197 1.39 -11.82 6.80
C VAL A 197 0.59 -13.12 6.76
N LEU A 198 0.50 -13.75 5.58
CA LEU A 198 -0.25 -15.00 5.38
C LEU A 198 0.66 -16.12 4.90
N SER A 199 0.18 -17.37 4.99
CA SER A 199 0.78 -18.48 4.26
C SER A 199 0.72 -18.20 2.74
N PRO A 200 1.65 -18.70 1.91
CA PRO A 200 1.58 -18.53 0.47
C PRO A 200 0.22 -18.97 -0.11
N ARG A 201 -0.29 -20.11 0.35
CA ARG A 201 -1.57 -20.66 -0.10
C ARG A 201 -2.75 -19.77 0.30
N ASP A 202 -2.79 -19.23 1.52
CA ASP A 202 -3.86 -18.32 1.96
C ASP A 202 -3.76 -16.95 1.29
N ALA A 203 -2.55 -16.42 1.09
CA ALA A 203 -2.33 -15.19 0.33
C ALA A 203 -2.90 -15.33 -1.09
N ALA A 204 -2.66 -16.46 -1.76
CA ALA A 204 -3.23 -16.72 -3.08
C ALA A 204 -4.76 -16.76 -3.06
N LYS A 205 -5.37 -17.36 -2.04
CA LYS A 205 -6.83 -17.37 -1.87
C LYS A 205 -7.39 -15.95 -1.73
N VAL A 206 -6.88 -15.19 -0.77
CA VAL A 206 -7.29 -13.81 -0.46
C VAL A 206 -7.13 -12.88 -1.67
N ILE A 207 -6.04 -13.04 -2.42
CA ILE A 207 -5.81 -12.26 -3.63
C ILE A 207 -6.84 -12.67 -4.69
N ARG A 208 -7.00 -13.97 -5.01
CA ARG A 208 -7.93 -14.40 -6.08
C ARG A 208 -9.39 -14.03 -5.80
N SER A 209 -9.81 -14.13 -4.54
CA SER A 209 -11.17 -13.82 -4.12
C SER A 209 -11.49 -12.32 -4.08
N GLY A 210 -10.49 -11.44 -4.21
CA GLY A 210 -10.74 -9.99 -4.25
C GLY A 210 -10.69 -9.29 -2.89
N TRP A 211 -10.30 -9.97 -1.82
CA TRP A 211 -10.22 -9.40 -0.47
C TRP A 211 -8.96 -8.59 -0.21
N GLY A 212 -7.90 -8.83 -0.98
CA GLY A 212 -6.67 -8.07 -0.86
C GLY A 212 -5.78 -8.14 -2.10
N GLN A 213 -4.61 -7.54 -1.96
CA GLN A 213 -3.51 -7.55 -2.92
C GLN A 213 -2.17 -7.52 -2.17
N LEU A 214 -1.08 -7.94 -2.78
CA LEU A 214 0.24 -7.88 -2.15
C LEU A 214 0.69 -6.45 -1.86
N HIS A 215 1.60 -6.33 -0.90
CA HIS A 215 2.36 -5.11 -0.72
C HIS A 215 3.18 -4.82 -1.98
N GLY A 216 3.32 -3.56 -2.38
CA GLY A 216 4.01 -3.17 -3.62
C GLY A 216 5.46 -3.62 -3.70
N LEU A 217 6.11 -3.85 -2.55
CA LEU A 217 7.49 -4.34 -2.42
C LEU A 217 7.58 -5.76 -1.83
N ALA A 218 6.48 -6.52 -1.82
CA ALA A 218 6.47 -7.87 -1.26
C ALA A 218 7.54 -8.77 -1.92
N GLY A 219 8.43 -9.32 -1.10
CA GLY A 219 9.50 -10.20 -1.56
C GLY A 219 10.61 -9.53 -2.39
N VAL A 220 10.57 -8.21 -2.59
CA VAL A 220 11.62 -7.46 -3.29
C VAL A 220 12.88 -7.43 -2.42
N SER A 221 14.03 -7.75 -3.02
CA SER A 221 15.33 -7.70 -2.35
C SER A 221 16.09 -6.42 -2.69
N LEU A 222 16.53 -5.69 -1.66
CA LEU A 222 17.39 -4.51 -1.75
C LEU A 222 18.65 -4.77 -0.93
N PHE A 223 19.82 -4.59 -1.54
CA PHE A 223 21.12 -4.83 -0.90
C PHE A 223 21.25 -6.23 -0.27
N GLY A 224 20.67 -7.25 -0.90
CA GLY A 224 20.74 -8.64 -0.45
C GLY A 224 19.78 -9.01 0.68
N ARG A 225 18.86 -8.12 1.06
CA ARG A 225 17.81 -8.38 2.06
C ARG A 225 16.43 -8.06 1.51
N LYS A 226 15.45 -8.89 1.83
CA LYS A 226 14.06 -8.60 1.47
C LYS A 226 13.51 -7.42 2.28
N VAL A 227 12.77 -6.54 1.62
CA VAL A 227 12.21 -5.31 2.23
C VAL A 227 11.04 -5.63 3.16
N VAL A 228 10.13 -6.49 2.70
CA VAL A 228 8.99 -7.01 3.47
C VAL A 228 8.72 -8.47 3.06
N PRO A 229 7.99 -9.27 3.87
CA PRO A 229 7.66 -10.65 3.54
C PRO A 229 7.04 -10.81 2.15
N ALA A 230 7.31 -11.94 1.49
CA ALA A 230 6.77 -12.22 0.15
C ALA A 230 5.24 -12.35 0.14
N THR A 231 4.67 -12.77 1.28
CA THR A 231 3.24 -12.95 1.50
C THR A 231 2.62 -11.82 2.32
N TYR A 232 3.27 -10.65 2.34
CA TYR A 232 2.73 -9.47 3.00
C TYR A 232 1.61 -8.87 2.15
N VAL A 233 0.37 -8.99 2.63
CA VAL A 233 -0.86 -8.67 1.91
C VAL A 233 -1.47 -7.40 2.50
N LEU A 234 -1.94 -6.50 1.63
CA LEU A 234 -2.91 -5.46 1.94
C LEU A 234 -4.32 -6.05 1.83
N LEU A 235 -5.03 -6.14 2.94
CA LEU A 235 -6.47 -6.36 3.00
C LEU A 235 -7.17 -5.03 2.78
N TYR A 236 -8.14 -5.03 1.88
CA TYR A 236 -8.96 -3.86 1.65
C TYR A 236 -9.88 -3.59 2.84
N SER A 237 -10.18 -2.33 3.12
CA SER A 237 -11.04 -1.98 4.25
C SER A 237 -12.46 -2.52 4.08
N PRO A 238 -13.10 -3.03 5.16
CA PRO A 238 -14.41 -3.64 5.08
C PRO A 238 -15.48 -2.57 4.85
N ARG A 239 -16.53 -2.90 4.10
CA ARG A 239 -17.64 -1.96 3.79
C ARG A 239 -18.87 -2.14 4.67
N ASN A 240 -19.00 -3.32 5.29
CA ASN A 240 -20.14 -3.73 6.11
C ASN A 240 -19.70 -4.81 7.11
N ASP A 241 -20.63 -5.23 7.98
CA ASP A 241 -20.38 -6.25 9.01
C ASP A 241 -20.00 -7.63 8.44
N ASP A 242 -20.53 -8.01 7.27
CA ASP A 242 -20.17 -9.28 6.61
C ASP A 242 -18.69 -9.27 6.17
N GLU A 243 -18.23 -8.15 5.59
CA GLU A 243 -16.82 -8.00 5.23
C GLU A 243 -15.90 -8.01 6.47
N ILE A 244 -16.35 -7.47 7.61
CA ILE A 244 -15.59 -7.55 8.88
C ILE A 244 -15.37 -9.02 9.26
N GLN A 245 -16.39 -9.88 9.14
CA GLN A 245 -16.27 -11.30 9.46
C GLN A 245 -15.23 -11.98 8.58
N VAL A 246 -15.26 -11.73 7.27
CA VAL A 246 -14.29 -12.32 6.34
C VAL A 246 -12.86 -11.83 6.63
N LEU A 247 -12.66 -10.53 6.85
CA LEU A 247 -11.34 -10.00 7.20
C LEU A 247 -10.84 -10.54 8.54
N THR A 248 -11.74 -10.76 9.50
CA THR A 248 -11.42 -11.37 10.79
C THR A 248 -10.88 -12.78 10.61
N GLU A 249 -11.49 -13.61 9.76
CA GLU A 249 -11.00 -14.96 9.45
C GLU A 249 -9.62 -14.92 8.80
N ILE A 250 -9.40 -13.99 7.86
CA ILE A 250 -8.10 -13.82 7.20
C ILE A 250 -7.02 -13.41 8.21
N ILE A 251 -7.33 -12.49 9.12
CA ILE A 251 -6.38 -12.06 10.16
C ILE A 251 -6.08 -13.21 11.14
N ARG A 252 -7.09 -14.01 11.51
CA ARG A 252 -6.89 -15.23 12.31
C ARG A 252 -6.00 -16.24 11.59
N ALA A 253 -6.15 -16.41 10.28
CA ALA A 253 -5.26 -17.25 9.48
C ALA A 253 -3.82 -16.73 9.47
N GLY A 254 -3.63 -15.39 9.47
CA GLY A 254 -2.31 -14.78 9.63
C GLY A 254 -1.68 -15.07 10.99
N ILE A 255 -2.45 -15.01 12.07
CA ILE A 255 -1.99 -15.42 13.41
C ILE A 255 -1.58 -16.89 13.39
N GLY A 256 -2.43 -17.76 12.84
CA GLY A 256 -2.14 -19.19 12.73
C GLY A 256 -0.85 -19.47 11.95
N TYR A 257 -0.66 -18.82 10.80
CA TYR A 257 0.56 -18.98 10.00
C TYR A 257 1.83 -18.52 10.74
N MET A 258 1.76 -17.34 11.38
CA MET A 258 2.91 -16.76 12.07
C MET A 258 3.31 -17.57 13.31
N THR A 259 2.36 -18.26 13.95
CA THR A 259 2.54 -19.00 15.21
C THR A 259 2.52 -20.52 15.06
N ASP A 260 2.21 -21.03 13.86
CA ASP A 260 1.90 -22.44 13.57
C ASP A 260 0.71 -23.01 14.38
N SER A 261 -0.12 -22.15 14.98
CA SER A 261 -1.28 -22.57 15.76
C SER A 261 -2.50 -22.83 14.88
N THR A 262 -3.23 -23.92 15.14
CA THR A 262 -4.52 -24.21 14.50
C THR A 262 -5.72 -23.79 15.36
N GLU A 263 -5.50 -23.53 16.65
CA GLU A 263 -6.54 -23.17 17.63
C GLU A 263 -6.46 -21.67 17.95
N ILE A 264 -6.97 -20.84 17.04
CA ILE A 264 -7.12 -19.39 17.29
C ILE A 264 -8.57 -19.13 17.70
N LYS A 265 -8.82 -18.54 18.87
CA LYS A 265 -10.17 -18.17 19.32
C LYS A 265 -10.76 -17.08 18.42
N ALA A 266 -12.07 -17.16 18.18
CA ALA A 266 -12.84 -16.15 17.46
C ALA A 266 -12.97 -14.86 18.30
N PRO A 267 -13.24 -13.68 17.70
CA PRO A 267 -13.66 -12.52 18.49
C PRO A 267 -14.96 -12.81 19.25
N ALA A 268 -15.18 -12.07 20.34
CA ALA A 268 -16.28 -12.22 21.30
C ALA A 268 -17.38 -11.21 20.99
#